data_AF-A0A2V5W7E7-F1
#
_entry.id   AF-A0A2V5W7E7-F1
#
_cell.length_a   1.000
_cell.length_b   1.000
_cell.length_c   1.000
_cell.angle_alpha   90.00
_cell.angle_beta   90.00
_cell.angle_gamma   90.00
#
_symmetry.space_group_name_H-M   'P 1'
#
loop_
_entity.id
_entity.type
_entity.pdbx_description
1 polymer ?
#
loop_
_entity_poly.entity_id
_entity_poly.type
_entity_poly.pdbx_seq_one_letter_code
_entity_poly.pdbx_strand_id
1 'polypeptide(L)'
;PVFPVMAYGITPYFRAFPGTITLRAQTYLSVVRDILDSIRDHGFKRILIVNGHGGNVPAQGLVGEWLADHPGMRIKFHNWWSAPKVW
;
A
#
# COMPACT_ATOMS: atom_id res chain seq x y z
N PRO A 1 -5.72 -12.89 7.96
CA PRO A 1 -6.04 -13.42 6.62
C PRO A 1 -5.16 -12.72 5.57
N VAL A 2 -5.10 -13.26 4.35
CA VAL A 2 -4.55 -12.53 3.19
C VAL A 2 -5.74 -11.93 2.44
N PHE A 3 -5.72 -10.62 2.24
CA PHE A 3 -6.77 -9.89 1.52
C PHE A 3 -6.49 -9.89 0.00
N PRO A 4 -7.50 -9.56 -0.84
CA PRO A 4 -7.29 -9.38 -2.28
C PRO A 4 -6.15 -8.40 -2.58
N VAL A 5 -5.36 -8.71 -3.61
CA VAL A 5 -4.19 -7.90 -3.97
C VAL A 5 -4.62 -6.58 -4.63
N MET A 6 -3.89 -5.51 -4.32
CA MET A 6 -3.97 -4.26 -5.07
C MET A 6 -3.19 -4.42 -6.38
N ALA A 7 -3.90 -4.77 -7.46
CA ALA A 7 -3.28 -5.13 -8.74
C ALA A 7 -2.68 -3.93 -9.51
N TYR A 8 -3.12 -2.71 -9.20
CA TYR A 8 -2.65 -1.48 -9.87
C TYR A 8 -1.90 -0.57 -8.89
N GLY A 9 -0.85 0.07 -9.38
CA GLY A 9 0.00 0.95 -8.58
C GLY A 9 0.33 2.26 -9.29
N ILE A 10 1.32 2.96 -8.77
CA ILE A 10 1.87 4.19 -9.36
C ILE A 10 3.08 3.80 -10.20
N THR A 11 3.00 3.95 -11.51
CA THR A 11 4.08 3.61 -12.45
C THR A 11 4.16 4.55 -13.68
N PRO A 12 4.16 5.87 -13.48
CA PRO A 12 4.11 6.83 -14.59
C PRO A 12 5.32 6.75 -15.51
N TYR A 13 6.48 6.32 -15.01
CA TYR A 13 7.73 6.17 -15.75
C TYR A 13 7.72 5.01 -16.76
N PHE A 14 6.76 4.07 -16.66
CA PHE A 14 6.58 3.00 -17.64
C PHE A 14 5.45 3.25 -18.64
N ARG A 15 4.86 4.46 -18.67
CA ARG A 15 3.75 4.78 -19.60
C ARG A 15 4.09 4.62 -21.08
N ALA A 16 5.37 4.70 -21.45
CA ALA A 16 5.81 4.48 -22.82
C ALA A 16 5.70 3.01 -23.27
N PHE A 17 5.55 2.05 -22.36
CA PHE A 17 5.47 0.63 -22.67
C PHE A 17 3.99 0.18 -22.75
N PRO A 18 3.53 -0.31 -23.92
CA PRO A 18 2.16 -0.80 -24.07
C PRO A 18 1.81 -1.88 -23.05
N GLY A 19 0.62 -1.78 -22.45
CA GLY A 19 0.16 -2.66 -21.36
C GLY A 19 0.40 -2.09 -19.96
N THR A 20 1.22 -1.04 -19.81
CA THR A 20 1.37 -0.35 -18.52
C THR A 20 0.08 0.38 -18.14
N ILE A 21 -0.50 0.01 -17.00
CA ILE A 21 -1.60 0.71 -16.36
C ILE A 21 -1.07 1.35 -15.07
N THR A 22 -1.19 2.67 -14.97
CA THR A 22 -0.79 3.43 -13.78
C THR A 22 -1.96 4.21 -13.21
N LEU A 23 -2.10 4.18 -11.89
CA LEU A 23 -2.97 5.10 -11.17
C LEU A 23 -2.28 6.45 -10.99
N ARG A 24 -3.09 7.51 -10.86
CA ARG A 24 -2.63 8.78 -10.27
C ARG A 24 -2.29 8.54 -8.81
N ALA A 25 -1.30 9.26 -8.29
CA ALA A 25 -0.90 9.15 -6.88
C ALA A 25 -2.10 9.34 -5.93
N GLN A 26 -2.89 10.40 -6.13
CA GLN A 26 -4.08 10.69 -5.32
C GLN A 26 -5.07 9.51 -5.32
N THR A 27 -5.36 8.93 -6.48
CA THR A 27 -6.29 7.79 -6.60
C THR A 27 -5.76 6.56 -5.86
N TYR A 28 -4.47 6.24 -6.02
CA TYR A 28 -3.85 5.12 -5.31
C TYR A 28 -3.92 5.30 -3.79
N LEU A 29 -3.59 6.51 -3.29
CA LEU A 29 -3.64 6.81 -1.86
C LEU A 29 -5.07 6.76 -1.30
N SER A 30 -6.07 7.26 -2.04
CA SER A 30 -7.48 7.13 -1.64
C SER A 30 -7.90 5.67 -1.52
N VAL A 31 -7.57 4.81 -2.50
CA VAL A 31 -7.89 3.38 -2.42
C VAL A 31 -7.22 2.70 -1.23
N VAL A 32 -5.94 2.99 -0.98
CA VAL A 32 -5.24 2.43 0.18
C VAL A 32 -5.90 2.86 1.50
N ARG A 33 -6.33 4.12 1.60
CA ARG A 33 -7.05 4.62 2.79
C ARG A 33 -8.37 3.87 2.99
N ASP A 34 -9.20 3.77 1.95
CA ASP A 34 -10.49 3.07 2.02
C ASP A 34 -10.34 1.59 2.41
N ILE A 35 -9.27 0.93 1.94
CA ILE A 35 -8.92 -0.44 2.33
C ILE A 35 -8.56 -0.51 3.82
N LEU A 36 -7.73 0.40 4.32
CA LEU A 36 -7.33 0.43 5.73
C LEU A 36 -8.52 0.70 6.65
N ASP A 37 -9.39 1.64 6.29
CA ASP A 37 -10.62 1.95 7.01
C ASP A 37 -11.54 0.74 7.05
N SER A 38 -11.77 0.10 5.91
CA SER A 38 -12.57 -1.13 5.84
C SER A 38 -12.00 -2.26 6.68
N ILE A 39 -10.68 -2.48 6.64
CA ILE A 39 -10.03 -3.52 7.46
C ILE A 39 -10.17 -3.21 8.95
N ARG A 40 -10.00 -1.94 9.35
CA ARG A 40 -10.18 -1.49 10.74
C ARG A 40 -11.62 -1.72 11.22
N ASP A 41 -12.61 -1.41 10.38
CA ASP A 41 -14.03 -1.51 10.73
C ASP A 41 -14.48 -2.96 10.94
N HIS A 42 -13.82 -3.93 10.29
CA HIS A 42 -13.97 -5.36 10.58
C HIS A 42 -13.23 -5.83 11.86
N GLY A 43 -12.63 -4.90 12.62
CA GLY A 43 -12.00 -5.17 13.92
C GLY A 43 -10.53 -5.62 13.85
N PHE A 44 -9.90 -5.66 12.67
CA PHE A 44 -8.48 -5.96 12.57
C PHE A 44 -7.64 -4.81 13.14
N LYS A 45 -6.60 -5.16 13.92
CA LYS A 45 -5.72 -4.18 14.59
C LYS A 45 -4.26 -4.21 14.13
N ARG A 46 -3.85 -5.28 13.45
CA ARG A 46 -2.47 -5.53 13.02
C ARG A 46 -2.45 -5.85 11.53
N ILE A 47 -1.79 -5.01 10.74
CA ILE A 47 -1.78 -5.08 9.29
C ILE A 47 -0.33 -5.12 8.81
N LEU A 48 -0.02 -6.02 7.88
CA LEU A 48 1.23 -6.02 7.12
C LEU A 48 0.88 -5.69 5.67
N ILE A 49 1.43 -4.58 5.17
CA ILE A 49 1.38 -4.24 3.75
C ILE A 49 2.70 -4.71 3.14
N VAL A 50 2.62 -5.68 2.23
CA VAL A 50 3.77 -6.15 1.46
C VAL A 50 3.78 -5.42 0.13
N ASN A 51 4.71 -4.48 -0.04
CA ASN A 51 4.81 -3.69 -1.25
C ASN A 51 5.67 -4.39 -2.30
N GLY A 52 5.10 -4.54 -3.50
CA GLY A 52 5.67 -5.13 -4.71
C GLY A 52 6.42 -4.17 -5.63
N HIS A 53 6.18 -2.86 -5.51
CA HIS A 53 6.60 -1.88 -6.53
C HIS A 53 7.14 -0.58 -5.92
N GLY A 54 8.30 -0.10 -6.42
CA GLY A 54 8.95 1.12 -5.91
C GLY A 54 8.06 2.37 -6.00
N GLY A 55 7.29 2.52 -7.07
CA GLY A 55 6.40 3.67 -7.24
C GLY A 55 5.28 3.78 -6.19
N ASN A 56 4.97 2.69 -5.47
CA ASN A 56 3.95 2.66 -4.42
C ASN A 56 4.44 3.16 -3.05
N VAL A 57 5.73 3.52 -2.92
CA VAL A 57 6.32 4.03 -1.67
C VAL A 57 5.57 5.21 -1.04
N PRO A 58 4.89 6.12 -1.78
CA PRO A 58 4.06 7.17 -1.15
C PRO A 58 2.99 6.63 -0.19
N ALA A 59 2.51 5.39 -0.36
CA ALA A 59 1.58 4.79 0.62
C ALA A 59 2.22 4.58 2.01
N GLN A 60 3.55 4.51 2.13
CA GLN A 60 4.21 4.46 3.42
C GLN A 60 4.00 5.76 4.21
N GLY A 61 4.02 6.92 3.54
CA GLY A 61 3.70 8.21 4.16
C GLY A 61 2.24 8.26 4.63
N LEU A 62 1.32 7.88 3.75
CA LEU A 62 -0.10 7.75 4.08
C LEU A 62 -0.36 6.84 5.29
N VAL A 63 0.34 5.70 5.40
CA VAL A 63 0.23 4.80 6.55
C VAL A 63 0.65 5.50 7.84
N GLY A 64 1.71 6.32 7.81
CA GLY A 64 2.16 7.10 8.97
C GLY A 64 1.11 8.12 9.41
N GLU A 65 0.58 8.90 8.46
CA GLU A 65 -0.51 9.86 8.72
C GLU A 65 -1.75 9.15 9.27
N TRP A 66 -2.19 8.08 8.61
CA TRP A 66 -3.36 7.30 9.02
C TRP A 66 -3.17 6.71 10.42
N LEU A 67 -1.99 6.20 10.77
CA LEU A 67 -1.73 5.70 12.12
C LEU A 67 -1.81 6.79 13.20
N ALA A 68 -1.47 8.04 12.87
CA ALA A 68 -1.57 9.15 13.82
C ALA A 68 -3.03 9.41 14.25
N ASP A 69 -3.98 9.23 13.34
CA ASP A 69 -5.41 9.42 13.60
C ASP A 69 -6.08 8.18 14.22
N HIS A 70 -5.39 7.04 14.28
CA HIS A 70 -5.98 5.75 14.66
C HIS A 70 -5.22 5.06 15.82
N PRO A 71 -5.36 5.57 17.06
CA PRO A 71 -4.70 4.99 18.22
C PRO A 71 -5.06 3.51 18.41
N GLY A 72 -4.06 2.69 18.71
CA GLY A 72 -4.21 1.24 18.90
C GLY A 72 -4.08 0.41 17.62
N MET A 73 -3.96 1.04 16.44
CA MET A 73 -3.63 0.35 15.20
C MET A 73 -2.11 0.11 15.09
N ARG A 74 -1.74 -1.00 14.44
CA ARG A 74 -0.35 -1.32 14.13
C ARG A 74 -0.26 -1.73 12.67
N ILE A 75 0.49 -0.96 11.88
CA ILE A 75 0.74 -1.27 10.48
C ILE A 75 2.24 -1.34 10.24
N LYS A 76 2.69 -2.39 9.55
CA LYS A 76 4.03 -2.46 8.98
C LYS A 76 3.92 -2.35 7.46
N PHE A 77 4.57 -1.37 6.87
CA PHE A 77 4.80 -1.30 5.44
C PHE A 77 6.15 -1.94 5.12
N HIS A 78 6.18 -2.94 4.26
CA HIS A 78 7.38 -3.69 3.96
C HIS A 78 7.56 -3.89 2.46
N ASN A 79 8.60 -3.29 1.91
CA ASN A 79 9.08 -3.59 0.56
C ASN A 79 9.66 -5.01 0.54
N TRP A 80 9.12 -5.90 -0.28
CA TRP A 80 9.55 -7.31 -0.25
C TRP A 80 11.05 -7.45 -0.57
N TRP A 81 11.57 -6.64 -1.50
CA TRP A 81 12.97 -6.62 -1.91
C TRP A 81 13.94 -6.14 -0.81
N SER A 82 13.43 -5.68 0.33
CA SER A 82 14.25 -5.31 1.50
C SER A 82 14.36 -6.42 2.54
N ALA A 83 13.81 -7.62 2.28
CA ALA A 83 13.92 -8.76 3.20
C ALA A 83 15.31 -9.45 3.10
N PRO A 84 15.83 -10.05 4.18
CA PRO A 84 17.20 -10.58 4.24
C PRO A 84 17.50 -11.82 3.38
N LYS A 85 16.51 -12.37 2.65
CA LYS A 85 16.64 -13.57 1.81
C LYS A 85 15.99 -13.38 0.43
N VAL A 86 16.23 -12.23 -0.18
CA VAL A 86 15.66 -11.89 -1.51
C VAL A 86 16.71 -11.89 -2.63
N TRP A 87 17.87 -12.46 -2.34
CA TRP A 87 18.97 -12.80 -3.25
C TRP A 87 19.83 -13.87 -2.56
#